data_AF-A0A2S9D6P8-F1
#
_entry.id   AF-A0A2S9D6P8-F1
#
_cell.length_a   1.000
_cell.length_b   1.000
_cell.length_c   1.000
_cell.angle_alpha   90.00
_cell.angle_beta   90.00
_cell.angle_gamma   90.00
#
_symmetry.space_group_name_H-M   'P 1'
#
loop_
_entity.id
_entity.type
_entity.pdbx_description
1 polymer ?
#
loop_
_entity_poly.entity_id
_entity_poly.type
_entity_poly.pdbx_seq_one_letter_code
_entity_poly.pdbx_strand_id
1 'polypeptide(L)'
;MEISKSWRGRIVTMGDQSFKVKLTPLRATPGGRHTAELPRSALSKRFRFAAKDRVLVTEFQDGSLKVTQLPWYRSPARIFRGFLEVLSS
;
A
#
# COMPACT_ATOMS: atom_id res chain seq x y z
N MET A 1 8.90 13.99 -1.11
CA MET A 1 7.49 13.69 -1.43
C MET A 1 6.73 13.58 -0.12
N GLU A 2 5.80 14.49 0.19
CA GLU A 2 5.05 14.46 1.46
C GLU A 2 3.85 13.50 1.38
N ILE A 3 3.67 12.70 2.43
CA ILE A 3 2.55 11.76 2.56
C ILE A 3 1.29 12.53 2.95
N SER A 4 0.22 12.40 2.17
CA SER A 4 -1.10 12.96 2.50
C SER A 4 -1.91 11.98 3.34
N LYS A 5 -2.08 10.74 2.87
CA LYS A 5 -2.90 9.72 3.54
C LYS A 5 -2.25 8.35 3.46
N SER A 6 -2.57 7.48 4.40
CA SER A 6 -2.06 6.11 4.39
C SER A 6 -3.07 5.11 4.96
N TRP A 7 -3.24 4.01 4.24
CA TRP A 7 -4.14 2.93 4.60
C TRP A 7 -3.38 1.61 4.67
N ARG A 8 -3.77 0.80 5.64
CA ARG A 8 -3.43 -0.61 5.66
C ARG A 8 -4.44 -1.37 4.82
N GLY A 9 -3.97 -1.99 3.74
CA GLY A 9 -4.77 -2.77 2.82
C GLY A 9 -4.59 -4.28 2.95
N ARG A 10 -5.57 -5.04 2.46
CA ARG A 10 -5.40 -6.45 2.08
C ARG A 10 -5.88 -6.65 0.66
N ILE A 11 -5.05 -7.21 -0.21
CA ILE A 11 -5.45 -7.53 -1.59
C ILE A 11 -6.54 -8.59 -1.55
N VAL A 12 -7.66 -8.30 -2.19
CA VAL A 12 -8.82 -9.19 -2.29
C VAL A 12 -8.75 -9.97 -3.60
N THR A 13 -8.48 -9.28 -4.70
CA THR A 13 -8.44 -9.86 -6.04
C THR A 13 -7.32 -9.20 -6.83
N MET A 14 -6.63 -9.99 -7.66
CA MET A 14 -5.57 -9.53 -8.55
C MET A 14 -6.04 -9.71 -9.99
N GLY A 15 -6.27 -8.61 -10.71
CA GLY A 15 -6.55 -8.62 -12.15
C GLY A 15 -5.32 -8.22 -12.95
N ASP A 16 -5.41 -8.29 -14.27
CA ASP A 16 -4.27 -8.02 -15.16
C ASP A 16 -3.91 -6.54 -15.24
N GLN A 17 -4.90 -5.64 -15.17
CA GLN A 17 -4.70 -4.19 -15.24
C GLN A 17 -4.90 -3.49 -13.89
N SER A 18 -5.77 -4.01 -13.05
CA SER A 18 -6.12 -3.47 -11.73
C SER A 18 -6.16 -4.57 -10.66
N PHE A 19 -6.20 -4.18 -9.39
CA PHE A 19 -6.40 -5.08 -8.28
C PHE A 19 -7.32 -4.44 -7.24
N LYS A 20 -8.08 -5.29 -6.55
CA LYS A 20 -8.99 -4.85 -5.47
C LYS A 20 -8.30 -5.01 -4.14
N VAL A 21 -8.33 -3.97 -3.32
CA VAL A 21 -7.72 -3.95 -1.99
C VAL A 21 -8.73 -3.45 -0.97
N LYS A 22 -8.88 -4.20 0.12
CA LYS A 22 -9.68 -3.78 1.28
C LYS A 22 -8.83 -2.90 2.17
N LEU A 23 -9.11 -1.61 2.18
CA LEU A 23 -8.39 -0.58 2.91
C LEU A 23 -8.97 -0.40 4.32
N THR A 24 -8.08 -0.22 5.27
CA THR A 24 -8.35 0.19 6.64
C THR A 24 -7.51 1.43 6.92
N PRO A 25 -8.12 2.56 7.30
CA PRO A 25 -7.39 3.78 7.60
C PRO A 25 -6.36 3.55 8.72
N LEU A 26 -5.19 4.18 8.61
CA LEU A 26 -4.31 4.35 9.76
C LEU A 26 -4.81 5.53 10.60
N ARG A 27 -4.43 5.60 11.89
CA ARG A 27 -4.96 6.53 12.92
C ARG A 27 -5.03 8.03 12.52
N ALA A 28 -4.40 8.43 11.42
CA ALA A 28 -4.38 9.80 10.90
C ALA A 28 -5.17 10.01 9.60
N THR A 29 -5.85 8.99 9.06
CA THR A 29 -6.58 9.10 7.78
C THR A 29 -8.09 9.09 8.02
N PRO A 30 -8.83 10.17 7.69
CA PRO A 30 -10.28 10.19 7.80
C PRO A 30 -10.91 9.22 6.79
N GLY A 31 -11.86 8.41 7.26
CA GLY A 31 -12.61 7.47 6.43
C GLY A 31 -12.86 6.13 7.10
N GLY A 32 -13.84 5.37 6.61
CA GLY A 32 -14.13 4.02 7.05
C GLY A 32 -13.31 2.96 6.31
N ARG A 33 -13.46 1.70 6.74
CA ARG A 33 -13.00 0.56 5.94
C ARG A 33 -13.76 0.55 4.62
N HIS A 34 -13.06 0.49 3.51
CA HIS A 34 -13.67 0.42 2.18
C HIS A 34 -12.80 -0.42 1.24
N THR A 35 -13.37 -0.87 0.14
CA THR A 35 -12.62 -1.60 -0.89
C THR A 35 -12.35 -0.62 -2.03
N ALA A 36 -11.08 -0.48 -2.39
CA ALA A 36 -10.65 0.33 -3.52
C ALA A 36 -10.15 -0.58 -4.65
N GLU A 37 -10.37 -0.15 -5.88
CA GLU A 37 -9.75 -0.73 -7.06
C GLU A 37 -8.59 0.17 -7.47
N LEU A 38 -7.39 -0.41 -7.52
CA LEU A 38 -6.15 0.32 -7.79
C LEU A 38 -5.50 -0.22 -9.07
N PRO A 39 -4.87 0.64 -9.89
CA PRO A 39 -4.16 0.19 -11.07
C PRO A 39 -2.89 -0.56 -10.67
N ARG A 40 -2.47 -1.57 -11.43
CA ARG A 40 -1.22 -2.30 -11.16
C ARG A 40 0.02 -1.41 -11.20
N SER A 41 -0.03 -0.26 -11.87
CA SER A 41 1.04 0.73 -11.87
C SER A 41 1.36 1.28 -10.48
N ALA A 42 0.38 1.28 -9.56
CA ALA A 42 0.56 1.70 -8.18
C ALA A 42 1.35 0.67 -7.35
N LEU A 43 1.49 -0.57 -7.83
CA LEU A 43 2.27 -1.60 -7.15
C LEU A 43 3.76 -1.31 -7.26
N SER A 44 4.47 -1.42 -6.14
CA SER A 44 5.93 -1.38 -6.16
C SER A 44 6.50 -2.52 -7.00
N LYS A 45 7.17 -2.19 -8.12
CA LYS A 45 7.79 -3.17 -9.03
C LYS A 45 8.79 -4.12 -8.34
N ARG A 46 9.25 -3.77 -7.14
CA ARG A 46 10.19 -4.56 -6.33
C ARG A 46 9.56 -5.79 -5.67
N PHE A 47 8.23 -5.88 -5.60
CA PHE A 47 7.53 -6.94 -4.89
C PHE A 47 6.57 -7.70 -5.80
N ARG A 48 6.49 -9.02 -5.61
CA ARG A 48 5.44 -9.85 -6.21
C ARG A 48 4.23 -9.83 -5.28
N PHE A 49 3.13 -9.29 -5.77
CA PHE A 49 1.88 -9.20 -5.03
C PHE A 49 0.94 -10.33 -5.44
N ALA A 50 0.27 -10.91 -4.44
CA ALA A 50 -0.75 -11.92 -4.61
C ALA A 50 -2.03 -11.56 -3.85
N ALA A 51 -3.13 -12.23 -4.18
CA ALA A 51 -4.35 -12.15 -3.38
C ALA A 51 -4.06 -12.56 -1.92
N LYS A 52 -4.76 -11.90 -0.99
CA LYS A 52 -4.60 -12.02 0.48
C LYS A 52 -3.37 -11.35 1.08
N ASP A 53 -2.45 -10.81 0.27
CA ASP A 53 -1.32 -10.04 0.76
C ASP A 53 -1.75 -8.81 1.54
N ARG A 54 -1.03 -8.52 2.61
CA ARG A 54 -1.17 -7.25 3.32
C ARG A 54 -0.33 -6.21 2.61
N VAL A 55 -0.87 -5.00 2.47
CA VAL A 55 -0.20 -3.90 1.77
C VAL A 55 -0.37 -2.60 2.54
N LEU A 56 0.58 -1.68 2.38
CA LEU A 56 0.44 -0.28 2.76
C LEU A 56 0.14 0.49 1.47
N VAL A 57 -0.97 1.21 1.47
CA VAL A 57 -1.32 2.14 0.40
C VAL A 57 -1.08 3.54 0.92
N THR A 58 -0.26 4.29 0.20
CA THR A 58 0.10 5.66 0.55
C THR A 58 -0.34 6.57 -0.59
N GLU A 59 -1.11 7.60 -0.26
CA GLU A 59 -1.46 8.72 -1.15
C GLU A 59 -0.53 9.88 -0.82
N PHE A 60 0.15 10.37 -1.85
CA PHE A 60 0.99 11.56 -1.77
C PHE A 60 0.19 12.82 -2.11
N GLN A 61 0.71 13.99 -1.76
CA GLN A 61 0.02 15.27 -2.03
C GLN A 61 -0.23 15.55 -3.52
N ASP A 62 0.56 14.95 -4.41
CA ASP A 62 0.38 15.04 -5.87
C ASP A 62 -0.76 14.14 -6.40
N GLY A 63 -1.47 13.43 -5.51
CA GLY A 63 -2.52 12.48 -5.85
C GLY A 63 -2.00 11.12 -6.33
N SER A 64 -0.68 10.91 -6.35
CA SER A 64 -0.12 9.62 -6.71
C SER A 64 -0.33 8.59 -5.59
N LEU A 65 -0.56 7.34 -5.99
CA LEU A 65 -0.77 6.22 -5.09
C LEU A 65 0.39 5.24 -5.20
N LYS A 66 0.92 4.82 -4.05
CA LYS A 66 1.97 3.81 -3.99
C LYS A 66 1.57 2.71 -3.04
N VAL A 67 1.64 1.48 -3.54
CA VAL A 67 1.26 0.27 -2.84
C VAL A 67 2.50 -0.56 -2.59
N THR A 68 2.79 -0.76 -1.31
CA THR A 68 3.97 -1.50 -0.84
C THR A 68 3.51 -2.74 -0.10
N GLN A 69 4.16 -3.87 -0.33
CA GLN A 69 3.82 -5.11 0.38
C GLN A 69 4.21 -4.95 1.86
N LEU A 70 3.31 -5.32 2.76
CA LEU A 70 3.58 -5.45 4.19
C LEU A 70 3.92 -6.93 4.45
N PRO A 71 5.20 -7.32 4.46
CA PRO A 71 5.55 -8.68 4.79
C PRO A 71 5.04 -9.03 6.19
N TRP A 72 4.48 -10.23 6.36
CA TRP A 72 4.03 -10.78 7.65
C TRP A 72 5.19 -11.12 8.61
N TYR A 73 6.35 -10.47 8.46
CA TYR A 73 7.57 -10.85 9.17
C TYR A 73 7.67 -10.18 10.55
N ARG A 74 8.00 -11.01 11.54
CA ARG A 74 8.19 -10.76 12.97
C ARG A 74 9.19 -9.63 13.37
N SER A 75 9.65 -8.76 12.46
CA SER A 75 10.71 -7.79 12.78
C SER A 75 10.44 -6.39 12.22
N PRO A 76 10.26 -5.37 13.10
CA PRO A 76 10.02 -3.97 12.70
C PRO A 76 11.13 -3.39 11.82
N ALA A 77 12.38 -3.81 12.01
CA ALA A 77 13.56 -3.20 11.38
C ALA A 77 13.58 -3.29 9.84
N ARG A 78 13.02 -4.35 9.25
CA ARG A 78 12.98 -4.52 7.79
C ARG A 78 11.82 -3.78 7.12
N ILE A 79 10.75 -3.50 7.87
CA ILE A 79 9.61 -2.68 7.42
C ILE A 79 10.06 -1.22 7.24
N PHE A 80 10.84 -0.71 8.21
CA PHE A 80 11.42 0.64 8.13
C PHE A 80 12.33 0.81 6.93
N ARG A 81 13.18 -0.18 6.58
CA ARG A 81 14.10 -0.06 5.45
C ARG A 81 13.39 0.05 4.10
N GLY A 82 12.32 -0.74 3.90
CA GLY A 82 11.50 -0.64 2.69
C GLY A 82 10.67 0.66 2.63
N PHE A 83 10.23 1.17 3.79
CA PHE A 83 9.50 2.45 3.88
C PHE A 83 10.43 3.67 3.69
N LEU A 84 11.65 3.64 4.25
CA LEU A 84 12.66 4.70 4.09
C LEU A 84 13.16 4.80 2.65
N GLU A 85 13.38 3.68 1.96
CA GLU A 85 13.73 3.72 0.52
C GLU A 85 12.61 4.30 -0.35
N VAL A 86 11.35 4.17 0.10
CA VAL A 86 10.18 4.73 -0.60
C VAL A 86 10.07 6.24 -0.42
N LEU A 87 10.57 6.80 0.69
CA LEU A 87 10.63 8.24 0.95
C LEU A 87 11.85 8.92 0.31
N SER A 88 12.90 8.15 0.00
CA SER A 88 14.18 8.66 -0.52
C SER A 88 14.32 8.64 -2.05
N SER A 89 13.27 8.26 -2.79
CA SER A 89 13.30 8.14 -4.26
C SER A 89 12.20 8.94 -4.94
#